data_AF-A0A7C7MS55-F1
#
_entry.id   AF-A0A7C7MS55-F1
#
_cell.length_a   1.000
_cell.length_b   1.000
_cell.length_c   1.000
_cell.angle_alpha   90.00
_cell.angle_beta   90.00
_cell.angle_gamma   90.00
#
_symmetry.space_group_name_H-M   'P 1'
#
loop_
_entity.id
_entity.type
_entity.pdbx_description
1 polymer ?
#
loop_
_entity_poly.entity_id
_entity_poly.type
_entity_poly.pdbx_seq_one_letter_code
_entity_poly.pdbx_strand_id
1 'polypeptide(L)'
;MHKPTRNLNRFGKEIITNIPVDAPMVPNAGHRLRTSTQVVDRKKVMPHSVNKLAQPLDSKSLTMRQGQSMEFVEFEDEVGIIRKDKNISEKTVDEKPNTFTGPSYRNKPERFRFDGHKMLHHLDRIAAWQNGERFAPIHIDMGLTKFCNTACLYCYAVIQNMSKGTMIGQDSLLRFIEDCGRLEVRSIGFIGDGEPTLNPAVYDAAVLAGKQGIDLSMATNGILLDMDRAHDLLKNMAWIYFAVPRNLY
;
A
#
# COMPACT_ATOMS: atom_id res chain seq x y z
N MET A 1 23.53 -7.61 11.45
CA MET A 1 22.07 -7.36 11.53
C MET A 1 21.47 -8.34 12.52
N HIS A 2 20.99 -7.86 13.68
CA HIS A 2 20.25 -8.70 14.61
C HIS A 2 18.91 -9.10 13.98
N LYS A 3 18.61 -10.40 13.88
CA LYS A 3 17.27 -10.85 13.50
C LYS A 3 16.30 -10.30 14.56
N PRO A 4 15.20 -9.62 14.18
CA PRO A 4 14.23 -9.13 15.16
C PRO A 4 13.73 -10.29 16.01
N THR A 5 13.82 -10.14 17.33
CA THR A 5 13.19 -11.04 18.30
C THR A 5 11.68 -10.94 18.17
N ARG A 6 10.94 -11.97 18.61
CA ARG A 6 9.49 -12.13 18.37
C ARG A 6 8.63 -10.91 18.76
N ASN A 7 9.14 -10.07 19.66
CA ASN A 7 8.43 -8.90 20.20
C ASN A 7 9.04 -7.56 19.80
N LEU A 8 10.14 -7.51 19.04
CA LEU A 8 10.78 -6.24 18.65
C LEU A 8 10.81 -6.10 17.13
N ASN A 9 10.51 -4.91 16.62
CA ASN A 9 10.67 -4.61 15.20
C ASN A 9 12.15 -4.45 14.85
N ARG A 10 12.47 -4.28 13.56
CA ARG A 10 13.85 -4.06 13.10
C ARG A 10 14.51 -2.79 13.65
N PHE A 11 13.73 -1.90 14.28
CA PHE A 11 14.19 -0.69 14.95
C PHE A 11 14.32 -0.86 16.48
N GLY A 12 14.12 -2.07 17.00
CA GLY A 12 14.26 -2.37 18.43
C GLY A 12 13.08 -1.92 19.30
N LYS A 13 11.96 -1.48 18.71
CA LYS A 13 10.74 -1.15 19.46
C LYS A 13 9.83 -2.35 19.60
N GLU A 14 9.12 -2.39 20.72
CA GLU A 14 8.11 -3.41 20.97
C GLU A 14 7.02 -3.39 19.89
N ILE A 15 6.82 -4.54 19.27
CA ILE A 15 5.74 -4.76 18.31
C ILE A 15 4.49 -5.00 19.14
N ILE A 16 3.67 -3.97 19.28
CA ILE A 16 2.33 -4.09 19.86
C ILE A 16 1.41 -4.65 18.76
N THR A 17 1.51 -5.96 18.53
CA THR A 17 0.44 -6.71 17.85
C THR A 17 -0.47 -7.27 18.93
N ASN A 18 -1.27 -6.39 19.54
CA ASN A 18 -2.33 -6.80 20.47
C ASN A 18 -3.43 -7.51 19.67
N ILE A 19 -3.15 -8.75 19.29
CA ILE A 19 -4.16 -9.71 18.92
C ILE A 19 -4.79 -10.13 20.26
N PRO A 20 -6.10 -9.92 20.46
CA PRO A 20 -6.79 -10.38 21.67
C PRO A 20 -6.46 -11.85 21.95
N VAL A 21 -6.27 -12.23 23.22
CA VAL A 21 -5.82 -13.59 23.62
C VAL A 21 -6.82 -14.66 23.18
N ASP A 22 -8.07 -14.27 23.03
CA ASP A 22 -9.21 -15.05 22.59
C ASP A 22 -9.47 -14.97 21.07
N ALA A 23 -8.69 -14.18 20.32
CA ALA A 23 -8.88 -14.05 18.88
C ALA A 23 -8.57 -15.38 18.19
N PRO A 24 -9.53 -15.99 17.48
CA PRO A 24 -9.31 -17.27 16.83
C PRO A 24 -8.27 -17.14 15.73
N MET A 25 -7.37 -18.11 15.64
CA MET A 25 -6.20 -18.08 14.78
C MET A 25 -6.34 -19.04 13.60
N VAL A 26 -5.74 -18.70 12.45
CA VAL A 26 -5.65 -19.61 11.29
C VAL A 26 -4.62 -20.70 11.61
N PRO A 27 -5.00 -21.99 11.59
CA PRO A 27 -4.11 -23.08 12.02
C PRO A 27 -2.86 -23.26 11.15
N ASN A 28 -2.90 -22.84 9.86
CA ASN A 28 -1.81 -22.96 8.89
C ASN A 28 -1.67 -21.69 8.04
N ALA A 29 -1.27 -20.58 8.66
CA ALA A 29 -1.16 -19.28 8.00
C ALA A 29 0.08 -19.14 7.09
N GLY A 30 0.29 -20.06 6.15
CA GLY A 30 1.24 -19.93 5.04
C GLY A 30 2.64 -19.35 5.37
N HIS A 31 3.22 -18.63 4.39
CA HIS A 31 4.56 -18.05 4.53
C HIS A 31 4.58 -16.93 5.58
N ARG A 32 5.64 -16.91 6.41
CA ARG A 32 5.84 -15.97 7.52
C ARG A 32 5.69 -14.50 7.07
N LEU A 33 4.70 -13.78 7.62
CA LEU A 33 4.67 -12.33 7.54
C LEU A 33 5.85 -11.77 8.33
N ARG A 34 6.38 -10.61 7.91
CA ARG A 34 7.68 -10.03 8.31
C ARG A 34 7.95 -9.99 9.84
N THR A 35 6.93 -10.11 10.68
CA THR A 35 6.99 -10.08 12.15
C THR A 35 6.34 -11.27 12.88
N SER A 36 5.43 -12.05 12.27
CA SER A 36 4.75 -13.18 12.93
C SER A 36 4.16 -14.20 11.94
N THR A 37 4.02 -15.45 12.38
CA THR A 37 3.25 -16.51 11.69
C THR A 37 1.79 -16.58 12.16
N GLN A 38 1.40 -15.73 13.11
CA GLN A 38 0.08 -15.70 13.70
C GLN A 38 -0.84 -14.78 12.89
N VAL A 39 -1.84 -15.36 12.23
CA VAL A 39 -2.88 -14.64 11.49
C VAL A 39 -4.22 -14.93 12.16
N VAL A 40 -4.95 -13.86 12.49
CA VAL A 40 -6.29 -13.96 13.07
C VAL A 40 -7.27 -14.47 12.02
N ASP A 41 -7.99 -15.55 12.35
CA ASP A 41 -9.10 -16.12 11.58
C ASP A 41 -10.34 -15.24 11.72
N ARG A 42 -10.40 -14.21 10.88
CA ARG A 42 -11.49 -13.22 10.87
C ARG A 42 -12.88 -13.83 10.63
N LYS A 43 -12.98 -15.06 10.10
CA LYS A 43 -14.26 -15.77 9.97
C LYS A 43 -14.78 -16.29 11.31
N LYS A 44 -13.88 -16.55 12.27
CA LYS A 44 -14.20 -17.02 13.62
C LYS A 44 -14.28 -15.88 14.65
N VAL A 45 -13.61 -14.74 14.41
CA VAL A 45 -13.69 -13.53 15.26
C VAL A 45 -15.10 -12.90 15.24
N MET A 46 -15.90 -13.22 14.24
CA MET A 46 -17.30 -12.83 14.16
C MET A 46 -18.18 -14.00 14.62
N PRO A 47 -18.47 -14.14 15.92
CA PRO A 47 -19.54 -15.04 16.33
C PRO A 47 -20.87 -14.46 15.82
N HIS A 48 -21.72 -15.33 15.28
CA HIS A 48 -23.12 -15.08 14.89
C HIS A 48 -23.99 -14.45 16.01
N SER A 49 -23.44 -14.17 17.19
CA SER A 49 -24.15 -13.78 18.40
C SER A 49 -24.10 -12.30 18.77
N VAL A 50 -23.41 -11.42 18.02
CA VAL A 50 -23.55 -9.95 18.24
C VAL A 50 -24.91 -9.42 17.74
N ASN A 51 -25.73 -10.25 17.07
CA ASN A 51 -27.07 -9.84 16.63
C ASN A 51 -28.18 -9.92 17.69
N LYS A 52 -27.93 -10.32 18.95
CA LYS A 52 -29.03 -10.53 19.92
C LYS A 52 -29.57 -9.30 20.67
N LEU A 53 -29.28 -8.08 20.21
CA LEU A 53 -30.00 -6.88 20.65
C LEU A 53 -30.74 -6.14 19.52
N ALA A 54 -30.62 -6.58 18.27
CA ALA A 54 -31.44 -6.08 17.18
C ALA A 54 -32.47 -7.16 16.84
N GLN A 55 -33.75 -6.91 17.11
CA GLN A 55 -34.79 -7.76 16.53
C GLN A 55 -34.60 -7.79 15.01
N PRO A 56 -34.55 -8.97 14.37
CA PRO A 56 -34.46 -9.04 12.93
C PRO A 56 -35.66 -8.30 12.34
N LEU A 57 -35.37 -7.34 11.45
CA LEU A 57 -36.39 -6.62 10.70
C LEU A 57 -37.17 -7.65 9.87
N ASP A 58 -38.50 -7.65 9.96
CA ASP A 58 -39.32 -8.44 9.05
C ASP A 58 -39.11 -7.90 7.62
N SER A 59 -38.38 -8.66 6.81
CA SER A 59 -38.10 -8.32 5.42
C SER A 59 -39.37 -8.02 4.62
N LYS A 60 -40.51 -8.63 4.98
CA LYS A 60 -41.79 -8.39 4.30
C LYS A 60 -42.47 -7.08 4.71
N SER A 61 -42.02 -6.43 5.80
CA SER A 61 -42.57 -5.17 6.31
C SER A 61 -41.77 -3.92 5.87
N LEU A 62 -40.77 -4.05 4.99
CA LEU A 62 -39.94 -2.92 4.55
C LEU A 62 -40.64 -2.04 3.51
N THR A 63 -40.59 -0.72 3.72
CA THR A 63 -41.20 0.28 2.81
C THR A 63 -40.59 0.22 1.41
N MET A 64 -41.45 0.12 0.38
CA MET A 64 -41.05 0.17 -1.03
C MET A 64 -40.93 1.61 -1.54
N ARG A 65 -39.80 1.94 -2.17
CA ARG A 65 -39.58 3.26 -2.81
C ARG A 65 -40.26 3.30 -4.19
N GLN A 66 -40.76 4.46 -4.59
CA GLN A 66 -41.32 4.68 -5.94
C GLN A 66 -40.28 4.31 -7.01
N GLY A 67 -40.68 3.49 -7.99
CA GLY A 67 -39.81 3.05 -9.11
C GLY A 67 -39.08 1.71 -8.89
N GLN A 68 -39.14 1.13 -7.69
CA GLN A 68 -38.53 -0.17 -7.39
C GLN A 68 -39.54 -1.32 -7.44
N SER A 69 -39.03 -2.54 -7.65
CA SER A 69 -39.72 -3.80 -7.35
C SER A 69 -38.89 -4.62 -6.35
N MET A 70 -39.53 -5.54 -5.65
CA MET A 70 -38.88 -6.44 -4.71
C MET A 70 -39.16 -7.88 -5.12
N GLU A 71 -38.12 -8.71 -5.10
CA GLU A 71 -38.21 -10.16 -5.16
C GLU A 71 -37.72 -10.70 -3.82
N PHE A 72 -38.39 -11.72 -3.30
CA PHE A 72 -38.02 -12.34 -2.04
C PHE A 72 -37.34 -13.67 -2.32
N VAL A 73 -36.19 -13.88 -1.71
CA VAL A 73 -35.42 -15.12 -1.85
C VAL A 73 -35.27 -15.73 -0.48
N GLU A 74 -35.75 -16.95 -0.33
CA GLU A 74 -35.67 -17.69 0.92
C GLU A 74 -34.40 -18.56 0.89
N PHE A 75 -33.63 -18.49 1.96
CA PHE A 75 -32.47 -19.35 2.16
C PHE A 75 -32.41 -19.76 3.62
N GLU A 76 -32.50 -21.07 3.87
CA GLU A 76 -32.72 -21.64 5.20
C GLU A 76 -33.97 -21.02 5.87
N ASP A 77 -33.86 -20.48 7.08
CA ASP A 77 -34.99 -19.90 7.83
C ASP A 77 -35.15 -18.37 7.61
N GLU A 78 -34.40 -17.78 6.66
CA GLU A 78 -34.39 -16.33 6.43
C GLU A 78 -34.97 -15.93 5.07
N VAL A 79 -35.71 -14.80 5.06
CA VAL A 79 -36.26 -14.20 3.84
C VAL A 79 -35.39 -13.00 3.45
N GLY A 80 -34.57 -13.16 2.42
CA GLY A 80 -33.83 -12.10 1.77
C GLY A 80 -34.70 -11.31 0.79
N ILE A 81 -34.30 -10.07 0.49
CA ILE A 81 -34.96 -9.22 -0.50
C ILE A 81 -33.97 -8.77 -1.56
N ILE A 82 -34.33 -8.98 -2.81
CA ILE A 82 -33.68 -8.41 -3.98
C ILE A 82 -34.52 -7.22 -4.44
N ARG A 83 -34.01 -6.01 -4.23
CA ARG A 83 -34.61 -4.79 -4.80
C ARG A 83 -34.13 -4.63 -6.24
N LYS A 84 -35.06 -4.61 -7.19
CA LYS A 84 -34.79 -4.38 -8.61
C LYS A 84 -35.29 -3.00 -8.99
N ASP A 85 -34.50 -2.24 -9.74
CA ASP A 85 -35.00 -1.06 -10.42
C ASP A 85 -35.72 -1.51 -11.68
N LYS A 86 -36.95 -1.03 -11.91
CA LYS A 86 -37.87 -1.56 -12.94
C LYS A 86 -37.36 -1.47 -14.39
N ASN A 87 -36.21 -0.86 -14.65
CA ASN A 87 -35.74 -0.48 -15.99
C ASN A 87 -34.28 -0.87 -16.32
N ILE A 88 -33.63 -1.78 -15.59
CA ILE A 88 -32.25 -2.23 -15.93
C ILE A 88 -32.31 -3.65 -16.48
N SER A 89 -32.14 -3.80 -17.80
CA SER A 89 -32.02 -5.13 -18.44
C SER A 89 -30.75 -5.83 -17.97
N GLU A 90 -30.85 -7.13 -17.66
CA GLU A 90 -29.71 -8.03 -17.46
C GLU A 90 -28.85 -8.08 -18.73
N LYS A 91 -27.90 -7.16 -18.89
CA LYS A 91 -26.87 -7.29 -19.93
C LYS A 91 -25.63 -7.92 -19.35
N THR A 92 -25.38 -9.12 -19.88
CA THR A 92 -24.17 -9.93 -19.90
C THR A 92 -22.90 -9.08 -19.93
N VAL A 93 -22.02 -9.33 -18.95
CA VAL A 93 -20.76 -8.60 -18.75
C VAL A 93 -19.70 -9.10 -19.74
N ASP A 94 -19.57 -8.41 -20.87
CA ASP A 94 -18.45 -8.56 -21.83
C ASP A 94 -17.30 -7.56 -21.55
N GLU A 95 -17.32 -6.84 -20.43
CA GLU A 95 -16.38 -5.73 -20.20
C GLU A 95 -15.21 -6.10 -19.29
N LYS A 96 -14.01 -5.86 -19.85
CA LYS A 96 -12.65 -6.11 -19.37
C LYS A 96 -12.48 -6.06 -17.84
N PRO A 97 -11.73 -7.00 -17.23
CA PRO A 97 -11.42 -6.94 -15.81
C PRO A 97 -10.49 -5.75 -15.55
N ASN A 98 -10.90 -4.86 -14.65
CA ASN A 98 -10.17 -3.69 -14.15
C ASN A 98 -10.22 -2.41 -15.00
N THR A 99 -11.42 -1.92 -15.31
CA THR A 99 -11.63 -0.48 -15.45
C THR A 99 -11.60 0.16 -14.07
N PHE A 100 -10.47 0.76 -13.70
CA PHE A 100 -10.34 1.55 -12.48
C PHE A 100 -11.32 2.75 -12.54
N THR A 101 -12.38 2.71 -11.74
CA THR A 101 -13.43 3.76 -11.68
C THR A 101 -13.49 4.41 -10.30
N GLY A 102 -12.39 5.02 -9.87
CA GLY A 102 -12.39 5.99 -8.77
C GLY A 102 -12.77 5.47 -7.37
N PRO A 103 -12.92 6.38 -6.39
CA PRO A 103 -12.85 6.05 -4.96
C PRO A 103 -14.14 5.46 -4.35
N SER A 104 -15.21 5.25 -5.13
CA SER A 104 -16.53 4.94 -4.59
C SER A 104 -17.23 3.70 -5.16
N TYR A 105 -16.59 2.92 -6.04
CA TYR A 105 -17.12 1.62 -6.47
C TYR A 105 -16.37 0.50 -5.76
N ARG A 106 -17.06 -0.28 -4.92
CA ARG A 106 -16.46 -1.45 -4.26
C ARG A 106 -16.11 -2.48 -5.34
N ASN A 107 -14.83 -2.63 -5.63
CA ASN A 107 -14.33 -3.68 -6.53
C ASN A 107 -14.94 -5.02 -6.14
N LYS A 108 -15.32 -5.83 -7.14
CA LYS A 108 -15.75 -7.21 -6.93
C LYS A 108 -14.67 -7.96 -6.13
N PRO A 109 -15.03 -8.87 -5.21
CA PRO A 109 -14.06 -9.63 -4.46
C PRO A 109 -13.25 -10.53 -5.39
N GLU A 110 -12.01 -10.12 -5.68
CA GLU A 110 -11.05 -10.86 -6.47
C GLU A 110 -10.15 -11.73 -5.57
N ARG A 111 -9.61 -12.82 -6.13
CA ARG A 111 -8.65 -13.72 -5.43
C ARG A 111 -7.40 -12.97 -4.95
N PHE A 112 -6.97 -11.95 -5.70
CA PHE A 112 -5.82 -11.10 -5.36
C PHE A 112 -6.28 -9.64 -5.27
N ARG A 113 -6.52 -9.16 -4.04
CA ARG A 113 -6.83 -7.74 -3.78
C ARG A 113 -5.56 -6.93 -3.63
N PHE A 114 -5.21 -6.20 -4.68
CA PHE A 114 -4.12 -5.22 -4.67
C PHE A 114 -4.61 -3.80 -4.30
N ASP A 115 -5.91 -3.62 -4.16
CA ASP A 115 -6.62 -2.36 -3.83
C ASP A 115 -6.82 -2.15 -2.32
N GLY A 116 -6.11 -2.91 -1.48
CA GLY A 116 -6.15 -2.76 -0.03
C GLY A 116 -5.38 -1.53 0.48
N HIS A 117 -5.77 -1.00 1.64
CA HIS A 117 -5.08 0.13 2.25
C HIS A 117 -3.76 -0.31 2.91
N LYS A 118 -2.62 0.29 2.52
CA LYS A 118 -1.28 -0.06 3.03
C LYS A 118 -1.17 0.00 4.56
N MET A 119 -1.98 0.84 5.21
CA MET A 119 -2.06 0.95 6.68
C MET A 119 -2.41 -0.38 7.38
N LEU A 120 -3.12 -1.30 6.71
CA LEU A 120 -3.44 -2.62 7.28
C LEU A 120 -2.18 -3.47 7.56
N HIS A 121 -1.05 -3.14 6.93
CA HIS A 121 0.26 -3.75 7.20
C HIS A 121 1.06 -3.03 8.29
N HIS A 122 0.52 -1.95 8.85
CA HIS A 122 1.18 -1.04 9.79
C HIS A 122 0.26 -0.75 11.00
N LEU A 123 -0.31 -1.81 11.59
CA LEU A 123 -1.29 -1.70 12.68
C LEU A 123 -0.74 -0.95 13.91
N ASP A 124 0.56 -1.03 14.18
CA ASP A 124 1.21 -0.26 15.24
C ASP A 124 1.12 1.25 15.00
N ARG A 125 1.18 1.71 13.73
CA ARG A 125 1.00 3.12 13.38
C ARG A 125 -0.46 3.56 13.53
N ILE A 126 -1.40 2.67 13.25
CA ILE A 126 -2.83 2.91 13.51
C ILE A 126 -3.07 3.04 15.02
N ALA A 127 -2.50 2.14 15.83
CA ALA A 127 -2.63 2.19 17.29
C ALA A 127 -2.04 3.48 17.87
N ALA A 128 -0.81 3.84 17.47
CA ALA A 128 -0.18 5.09 17.87
C ALA A 128 -1.05 6.31 17.52
N TRP A 129 -1.61 6.33 16.30
CA TRP A 129 -2.55 7.37 15.87
C TRP A 129 -3.80 7.45 16.74
N GLN A 130 -4.44 6.31 17.04
CA GLN A 130 -5.64 6.23 17.88
C GLN A 130 -5.37 6.69 19.32
N ASN A 131 -4.16 6.47 19.82
CA ASN A 131 -3.70 6.94 21.13
C ASN A 131 -3.30 8.43 21.16
N GLY A 132 -3.40 9.14 20.03
CA GLY A 132 -2.96 10.54 19.91
C GLY A 132 -1.44 10.72 19.90
N GLU A 133 -0.68 9.65 19.69
CA GLU A 133 0.77 9.69 19.61
C GLU A 133 1.24 10.22 18.24
N ARG A 134 2.40 10.88 18.22
CA ARG A 134 3.04 11.28 16.96
C ARG A 134 3.91 10.15 16.44
N PHE A 135 3.76 9.82 15.17
CA PHE A 135 4.57 8.82 14.48
C PHE A 135 5.11 9.37 13.15
N ALA A 136 6.25 8.85 12.71
CA ALA A 136 6.85 9.24 11.43
C ALA A 136 6.08 8.65 10.23
N PRO A 137 6.19 9.26 9.03
CA PRO A 137 5.62 8.72 7.81
C PRO A 137 6.05 7.27 7.55
N ILE A 138 5.12 6.45 7.06
CA ILE A 138 5.41 5.06 6.67
C ILE A 138 6.20 5.02 5.35
N HIS A 139 5.87 5.90 4.43
CA HIS A 139 6.46 5.98 3.11
C HIS A 139 6.69 7.44 2.72
N ILE A 140 7.80 7.70 2.03
CA ILE A 140 8.14 9.01 1.49
C ILE A 140 8.48 8.81 0.01
N ASP A 141 7.76 9.49 -0.87
CA ASP A 141 8.17 9.67 -2.26
C ASP A 141 9.06 10.91 -2.35
N MET A 142 10.22 10.78 -2.99
CA MET A 142 11.25 11.81 -3.03
C MET A 142 11.93 11.86 -4.39
N GLY A 143 11.82 12.99 -5.08
CA GLY A 143 12.65 13.30 -6.24
C GLY A 143 14.06 13.72 -5.83
N LEU A 144 15.08 13.13 -6.44
CA LEU A 144 16.48 13.50 -6.19
C LEU A 144 16.97 14.63 -7.09
N THR A 145 16.29 14.83 -8.22
CA THR A 145 16.61 15.84 -9.23
C THR A 145 15.33 16.52 -9.71
N LYS A 146 15.45 17.75 -10.21
CA LYS A 146 14.36 18.49 -10.88
C LYS A 146 14.52 18.45 -12.40
N PHE A 147 15.31 17.53 -12.94
CA PHE A 147 15.59 17.42 -14.37
C PHE A 147 15.83 15.96 -14.78
N CYS A 148 15.64 15.69 -16.06
CA CYS A 148 15.78 14.35 -16.64
C CYS A 148 16.59 14.43 -17.94
N ASN A 149 17.27 13.35 -18.28
CA ASN A 149 17.98 13.15 -19.55
C ASN A 149 17.07 12.57 -20.66
N THR A 150 15.77 12.43 -20.38
CA THR A 150 14.74 12.02 -21.34
C THR A 150 13.57 13.01 -21.32
N ALA A 151 12.81 13.07 -22.41
CA ALA A 151 11.69 13.99 -22.59
C ALA A 151 10.40 13.23 -22.96
N CYS A 152 9.95 12.35 -22.07
CA CYS A 152 8.76 11.54 -22.33
C CYS A 152 7.53 12.43 -22.55
N LEU A 153 6.77 12.16 -23.61
CA LEU A 153 5.57 12.95 -23.99
C LEU A 153 4.53 13.06 -22.87
N TYR A 154 4.41 12.02 -22.04
CA TYR A 154 3.46 11.90 -20.93
C TYR A 154 4.10 12.21 -19.57
N CYS A 155 5.29 12.82 -19.53
CA CYS A 155 5.99 13.07 -18.28
C CYS A 155 5.29 14.16 -17.47
N TYR A 156 4.79 13.79 -16.29
CA TYR A 156 4.19 14.76 -15.37
C TYR A 156 5.24 15.73 -14.79
N ALA A 157 6.53 15.36 -14.70
CA ALA A 157 7.54 16.27 -14.16
C ALA A 157 7.70 17.54 -15.03
N VAL A 158 7.41 17.45 -16.33
CA VAL A 158 7.43 18.61 -17.26
C VAL A 158 6.43 19.68 -16.81
N ILE A 159 5.23 19.30 -16.38
CA ILE A 159 4.22 20.26 -15.89
C ILE A 159 4.60 20.88 -14.54
N GLN A 160 5.59 20.34 -13.84
CA GLN A 160 6.12 20.88 -12.58
C GLN A 160 7.30 21.84 -12.77
N ASN A 161 7.55 22.32 -14.01
CA ASN A 161 8.65 23.22 -14.35
C ASN A 161 10.01 22.66 -13.95
N MET A 162 10.46 21.61 -14.67
CA MET A 162 11.80 21.08 -14.49
C MET A 162 12.89 22.16 -14.64
N SER A 163 13.89 22.09 -13.77
CA SER A 163 15.01 23.04 -13.73
C SER A 163 16.33 22.27 -13.79
N LYS A 164 17.02 22.40 -14.93
CA LYS A 164 18.30 21.73 -15.18
C LYS A 164 19.34 22.14 -14.14
N GLY A 165 20.07 21.15 -13.60
CA GLY A 165 21.10 21.36 -12.58
C GLY A 165 20.56 21.49 -11.16
N THR A 166 19.24 21.57 -10.96
CA THR A 166 18.65 21.58 -9.62
C THR A 166 18.51 20.14 -9.10
N MET A 167 19.21 19.82 -8.02
CA MET A 167 19.15 18.52 -7.33
C MET A 167 19.38 18.69 -5.84
N ILE A 168 19.01 17.68 -5.04
CA ILE A 168 19.39 17.66 -3.62
C ILE A 168 20.90 17.44 -3.49
N GLY A 169 21.56 18.28 -2.68
CA GLY A 169 22.98 18.11 -2.37
C GLY A 169 23.24 16.85 -1.54
N GLN A 170 24.40 16.22 -1.77
CA GLN A 170 24.78 14.95 -1.14
C GLN A 170 24.62 14.97 0.39
N ASP A 171 25.21 15.96 1.07
CA ASP A 171 25.16 16.01 2.54
C ASP A 171 23.73 16.15 3.07
N SER A 172 22.89 16.92 2.37
CA SER A 172 21.48 17.07 2.72
C SER A 172 20.71 15.78 2.54
N LEU A 173 20.97 15.05 1.46
CA LEU A 173 20.36 13.74 1.22
C LEU A 173 20.79 12.72 2.27
N LEU A 174 22.08 12.61 2.58
CA LEU A 174 22.58 11.65 3.56
C LEU A 174 22.07 11.94 4.97
N ARG A 175 22.06 13.21 5.41
CA ARG A 175 21.44 13.61 6.68
C ARG A 175 19.95 13.29 6.71
N PHE A 176 19.23 13.53 5.61
CA PHE A 176 17.81 13.19 5.52
C PHE A 176 17.56 11.68 5.69
N ILE A 177 18.38 10.83 5.06
CA ILE A 177 18.27 9.37 5.22
C ILE A 177 18.59 8.94 6.66
N GLU A 178 19.59 9.55 7.30
CA GLU A 178 19.91 9.31 8.71
C GLU A 178 18.76 9.71 9.64
N ASP A 179 18.18 10.88 9.44
CA ASP A 179 16.99 11.33 10.17
C ASP A 179 15.80 10.40 9.95
N CYS A 180 15.58 9.93 8.71
CA CYS A 180 14.55 8.93 8.41
C CYS A 180 14.78 7.62 9.17
N GLY A 181 16.04 7.17 9.28
CA GLY A 181 16.40 5.99 10.06
C GLY A 181 16.09 6.19 11.55
N ARG A 182 16.52 7.32 12.11
CA ARG A 182 16.27 7.73 13.50
C ARG A 182 14.79 7.86 13.84
N LEU A 183 13.99 8.37 12.91
CA LEU A 183 12.54 8.54 13.05
C LEU A 183 11.74 7.27 12.71
N GLU A 184 12.40 6.20 12.27
CA GLU A 184 11.78 4.93 11.88
C GLU A 184 10.82 5.03 10.69
N VAL A 185 11.20 5.83 9.70
CA VAL A 185 10.55 5.79 8.39
C VAL A 185 10.77 4.40 7.80
N ARG A 186 9.70 3.77 7.33
CA ARG A 186 9.79 2.38 6.88
C ARG A 186 10.29 2.25 5.46
N SER A 187 9.94 3.18 4.60
CA SER A 187 10.25 3.09 3.18
C SER A 187 10.40 4.46 2.53
N ILE A 188 11.29 4.54 1.54
CA ILE A 188 11.50 5.73 0.72
C ILE A 188 11.49 5.30 -0.75
N GLY A 189 10.79 6.04 -1.60
CA GLY A 189 10.82 5.90 -3.04
C GLY A 189 11.58 7.06 -3.69
N PHE A 190 12.72 6.77 -4.33
CA PHE A 190 13.38 7.71 -5.24
C PHE A 190 12.61 7.76 -6.55
N ILE A 191 11.49 8.47 -6.52
CA ILE A 191 10.44 8.50 -7.54
C ILE A 191 9.86 9.90 -7.58
N GLY A 192 9.32 10.25 -8.74
CA GLY A 192 8.50 11.42 -8.92
C GLY A 192 9.18 12.42 -9.83
N ASP A 193 10.11 13.20 -9.28
CA ASP A 193 10.72 14.30 -10.01
C ASP A 193 12.08 13.91 -10.59
N GLY A 194 12.26 14.28 -11.86
CA GLY A 194 13.52 14.10 -12.59
C GLY A 194 13.92 12.64 -12.79
N GLU A 195 15.19 12.43 -13.10
CA GLU A 195 15.81 11.10 -13.16
C GLU A 195 16.73 10.92 -11.93
N PRO A 196 16.47 9.93 -11.05
CA PRO A 196 17.27 9.71 -9.84
C PRO A 196 18.75 9.44 -10.10
N THR A 197 19.08 8.72 -11.18
CA THR A 197 20.47 8.34 -11.50
C THR A 197 21.35 9.52 -11.93
N LEU A 198 20.77 10.69 -12.21
CA LEU A 198 21.51 11.92 -12.45
C LEU A 198 22.10 12.55 -11.17
N ASN A 199 21.68 12.10 -9.99
CA ASN A 199 22.29 12.49 -8.72
C ASN A 199 23.29 11.40 -8.27
N PRO A 200 24.61 11.68 -8.26
CA PRO A 200 25.61 10.67 -7.92
C PRO A 200 25.49 10.17 -6.47
N ALA A 201 24.84 10.92 -5.58
CA ALA A 201 24.62 10.53 -4.20
C ALA A 201 23.57 9.42 -4.03
N VAL A 202 22.84 9.03 -5.09
CA VAL A 202 21.79 7.99 -5.04
C VAL A 202 22.32 6.65 -4.51
N TYR A 203 23.55 6.28 -4.88
CA TYR A 203 24.17 5.02 -4.48
C TYR A 203 24.58 5.03 -3.00
N ASP A 204 25.19 6.12 -2.53
CA ASP A 204 25.58 6.28 -1.13
C ASP A 204 24.34 6.37 -0.23
N ALA A 205 23.29 7.05 -0.69
CA ALA A 205 22.00 7.09 -0.03
C ALA A 205 21.37 5.69 0.04
N ALA A 206 21.49 4.86 -1.01
CA ALA A 206 21.01 3.49 -1.01
C ALA A 206 21.74 2.62 0.04
N VAL A 207 23.07 2.68 0.07
CA VAL A 207 23.87 1.96 1.06
C VAL A 207 23.54 2.42 2.48
N LEU A 208 23.39 3.72 2.70
CA LEU A 208 23.02 4.26 4.01
C LEU A 208 21.61 3.85 4.43
N ALA A 209 20.63 3.93 3.54
CA ALA A 209 19.26 3.49 3.80
C ALA A 209 19.20 2.01 4.18
N GLY A 210 19.94 1.14 3.47
CA GLY A 210 20.05 -0.28 3.80
C GLY A 210 20.66 -0.52 5.19
N LYS A 211 21.69 0.23 5.58
CA LYS A 211 22.27 0.19 6.94
C LYS A 211 21.29 0.62 8.03
N GLN A 212 20.47 1.65 7.74
CA GLN A 212 19.41 2.14 8.62
C GLN A 212 18.17 1.24 8.64
N GLY A 213 18.16 0.17 7.82
CA GLY A 213 17.03 -0.75 7.71
C GLY A 213 15.80 -0.12 7.07
N ILE A 214 15.95 0.89 6.21
CA ILE A 214 14.87 1.51 5.45
C ILE A 214 14.66 0.70 4.15
N ASP A 215 13.41 0.36 3.83
CA ASP A 215 13.12 -0.28 2.53
C ASP A 215 13.17 0.80 1.44
N LEU A 216 14.20 0.77 0.60
CA LEU A 216 14.36 1.75 -0.46
C LEU A 216 13.82 1.21 -1.79
N SER A 217 13.24 2.08 -2.61
CA SER A 217 12.86 1.78 -3.99
C SER A 217 13.17 2.92 -4.94
N MET A 218 13.28 2.63 -6.23
CA MET A 218 13.58 3.64 -7.25
C MET A 218 12.84 3.35 -8.56
N ALA A 219 12.36 4.41 -9.21
CA ALA A 219 11.93 4.37 -10.61
C ALA A 219 12.94 5.15 -11.46
N THR A 220 13.50 4.53 -12.49
CA THR A 220 14.57 5.10 -13.32
C THR A 220 14.35 4.76 -14.79
N ASN A 221 14.82 5.60 -15.71
CA ASN A 221 14.93 5.23 -17.12
C ASN A 221 16.11 4.28 -17.41
N GLY A 222 17.07 4.15 -16.48
CA GLY A 222 18.20 3.24 -16.56
C GLY A 222 19.33 3.62 -17.54
N ILE A 223 19.22 4.74 -18.27
CA ILE A 223 20.17 5.10 -19.34
C ILE A 223 21.56 5.44 -18.77
N LEU A 224 21.61 6.14 -17.64
CA LEU A 224 22.84 6.61 -16.98
C LEU A 224 23.09 5.90 -15.66
N LEU A 225 22.61 4.65 -15.54
CA LEU A 225 22.93 3.83 -14.39
C LEU A 225 24.44 3.52 -14.38
N ASP A 226 25.09 3.80 -13.27
CA ASP A 226 26.50 3.47 -13.05
C ASP A 226 26.60 1.97 -12.77
N MET A 227 27.11 1.24 -13.76
CA MET A 227 27.22 -0.22 -13.69
C MET A 227 28.27 -0.69 -12.70
N ASP A 228 29.30 0.12 -12.40
CA ASP A 228 30.30 -0.23 -11.40
C ASP A 228 29.70 -0.22 -9.99
N ARG A 229 28.69 0.64 -9.77
CA ARG A 229 27.95 0.77 -8.51
C ARG A 229 26.58 0.10 -8.50
N ALA A 230 26.18 -0.59 -9.57
CA ALA A 230 24.86 -1.24 -9.65
C ALA A 230 24.62 -2.27 -8.51
N HIS A 231 25.69 -2.90 -8.02
CA HIS A 231 25.64 -3.84 -6.91
C HIS A 231 25.20 -3.18 -5.58
N ASP A 232 25.53 -1.90 -5.36
CA ASP A 232 25.06 -1.14 -4.20
C ASP A 232 23.53 -1.03 -4.22
N LEU A 233 22.95 -0.76 -5.39
CA LEU A 233 21.51 -0.63 -5.55
C LEU A 233 20.82 -1.98 -5.38
N LEU A 234 21.30 -3.03 -6.06
CA LEU A 234 20.72 -4.38 -6.01
C LEU A 234 20.71 -4.96 -4.59
N LYS A 235 21.73 -4.65 -3.79
CA LYS A 235 21.82 -5.13 -2.41
C LYS A 235 20.88 -4.39 -1.45
N ASN A 236 20.65 -3.10 -1.68
CA ASN A 236 20.00 -2.23 -0.70
C ASN A 236 18.58 -1.76 -1.09
N MET A 237 18.16 -1.98 -2.34
CA MET A 237 16.81 -1.63 -2.79
C MET A 237 15.88 -2.85 -2.75
N ALA A 238 14.67 -2.64 -2.25
CA ALA A 238 13.60 -3.63 -2.24
C ALA A 238 13.07 -3.91 -3.65
N TRP A 239 13.05 -2.88 -4.51
CA TRP A 239 12.75 -3.01 -5.93
C TRP A 239 13.30 -1.82 -6.72
N ILE A 240 13.57 -2.06 -8.01
CA ILE A 240 13.95 -1.06 -8.99
C ILE A 240 13.02 -1.22 -10.18
N TYR A 241 12.35 -0.14 -10.58
CA TYR A 241 11.48 -0.11 -11.74
C TYR A 241 12.15 0.64 -12.88
N PHE A 242 12.31 -0.03 -14.02
CA PHE A 242 12.83 0.57 -15.23
C PHE A 242 11.67 1.08 -16.09
N ALA A 243 11.50 2.39 -16.14
CA ALA A 243 10.54 3.05 -17.01
C ALA A 243 11.15 3.18 -18.41
N VAL A 244 10.74 2.31 -19.33
CA VAL A 244 11.22 2.33 -20.73
C VAL A 244 10.20 3.06 -21.61
N PRO A 245 10.43 4.34 -21.96
CA PRO A 245 9.54 5.05 -22.84
C PRO A 245 9.63 4.51 -24.28
N ARG A 246 8.54 3.91 -24.75
CA ARG A 246 8.32 3.63 -26.18
C ARG A 246 8.01 4.97 -26.86
N ASN A 247 9.04 5.65 -27.38
CA ASN A 247 9.02 6.74 -28.39
C ASN A 247 10.27 7.63 -28.24
N LEU A 248 11.45 7.03 -28.33
CA LEU A 248 12.68 7.78 -28.62
C LEU A 248 12.75 7.86 -30.15
N TYR A 249 12.25 8.98 -30.72
CA TYR A 249 12.50 9.34 -32.12
C TYR A 249 13.80 10.13 -32.20
#